data_AF-A0A3G4VKY3-F1
#
_entry.id   AF-A0A3G4VKY3-F1
#
_cell.length_a   1.000
_cell.length_b   1.000
_cell.length_c   1.000
_cell.angle_alpha   90.00
_cell.angle_beta   90.00
_cell.angle_gamma   90.00
#
_symmetry.space_group_name_H-M   'P 1'
#
loop_
_entity.id
_entity.type
_entity.pdbx_description
1 polymer ?
#
loop_
_entity_poly.entity_id
_entity_poly.type
_entity_poly.pdbx_seq_one_letter_code
_entity_poly.pdbx_strand_id
1 'polypeptide(L)'
;MPTHLLESSRQKNFAYLPSETGSKQSSTMKDDVISVQNSPDAMLKSSDLKNRSSDVIKAFFKKTIAAQSYYKMFSKGDNFKGLGIDLADSSTRKPSLHSLQHLNNISKNYLTKIKEKLQDLTSDEKVLLSKVVDTKIHFRHQSNSNLVNTAGTLNIISLNKLQSNKVSSATNTYEGDIRCLSNQDFVFFGVEFSGDKAQLPLNTLHTTVDFGANAYIVDDQFPHGYLTLTDHFDNIIPPAFMHEHKEFIEQFSEVRREVFRKVHGDKGAKDIHIFSSKDMKVGLGLHLIDFLRNSKDTKFKKFALNKNLDDKNLDKILNFVFQPEFHVPRMVSTDHFKEVKLRDISAEDAVKASNFEALSVYMRKKDDACKVMVLAIRHAKKDVVDLLFSKFSFTRKDVIKMSNDNMIDIEYLLSDYSADGEIMKDFLERELVEPNYAFREVNSGNTMLDNALKYDKKEMIAILLEYGAVRSVVDQLR
;
A
#
# COMPACT_ATOMS: atom_id res chain seq x y z
N MET A 1 30.07 -0.19 -47.61
CA MET A 1 31.22 0.00 -46.71
C MET A 1 31.09 1.35 -46.02
N PRO A 2 31.31 1.46 -44.69
CA PRO A 2 31.25 0.44 -43.63
C PRO A 2 30.09 0.78 -42.64
N THR A 3 29.15 -0.11 -42.28
CA THR A 3 29.19 -1.21 -41.29
C THR A 3 30.05 -0.97 -40.05
N HIS A 4 29.42 -0.94 -38.87
CA HIS A 4 29.91 -1.69 -37.70
C HIS A 4 28.77 -2.06 -36.73
N LEU A 5 28.57 -3.39 -36.62
CA LEU A 5 27.94 -4.13 -35.54
C LEU A 5 28.84 -4.12 -34.29
N LEU A 6 28.23 -4.28 -33.12
CA LEU A 6 28.83 -4.82 -31.88
C LEU A 6 27.66 -5.35 -31.03
N GLU A 7 27.22 -6.58 -31.27
CA GLU A 7 27.65 -7.84 -30.63
C GLU A 7 27.50 -7.91 -29.11
N SER A 8 26.71 -8.92 -28.73
CA SER A 8 26.38 -9.41 -27.40
C SER A 8 27.57 -10.01 -26.66
N SER A 9 27.64 -9.81 -25.35
CA SER A 9 28.37 -10.71 -24.45
C SER A 9 27.45 -11.23 -23.35
N ARG A 10 26.89 -12.43 -23.62
CA ARG A 10 26.46 -13.38 -22.58
C ARG A 10 27.71 -13.97 -21.95
N GLN A 11 27.84 -13.92 -20.62
CA GLN A 11 28.70 -14.86 -19.90
C GLN A 11 27.84 -15.73 -18.99
N LYS A 12 27.65 -16.97 -19.46
CA LYS A 12 27.38 -18.15 -18.61
C LYS A 12 28.67 -18.49 -17.88
N ASN A 13 28.58 -18.94 -16.62
CA ASN A 13 29.54 -19.90 -16.08
C ASN A 13 28.81 -20.79 -15.05
N PHE A 14 28.75 -22.08 -15.41
CA PHE A 14 28.43 -23.21 -14.54
C PHE A 14 29.68 -24.11 -14.51
N ALA A 15 29.77 -24.96 -13.48
CA ALA A 15 30.74 -26.06 -13.27
C ALA A 15 32.15 -25.64 -12.80
N TYR A 16 32.86 -26.30 -11.89
CA TYR A 16 32.71 -27.61 -11.22
C TYR A 16 33.70 -27.65 -10.02
N LEU A 17 33.44 -28.49 -9.02
CA LEU A 17 34.37 -28.85 -7.93
C LEU A 17 35.44 -29.85 -8.43
N PRO A 18 36.56 -29.99 -7.69
CA PRO A 18 36.94 -31.31 -7.21
C PRO A 18 37.39 -31.36 -5.73
N SER A 19 37.24 -32.56 -5.17
CA SER A 19 37.63 -33.06 -3.85
C SER A 19 39.05 -33.66 -3.85
N GLU A 20 39.76 -33.60 -2.71
CA GLU A 20 40.64 -34.65 -2.14
C GLU A 20 41.26 -34.13 -0.80
N THR A 21 40.84 -34.67 0.36
CA THR A 21 41.53 -35.66 1.24
C THR A 21 42.78 -35.18 2.00
N GLY A 22 42.74 -35.29 3.34
CA GLY A 22 43.92 -35.74 4.12
C GLY A 22 44.48 -34.87 5.27
N SER A 23 44.21 -35.34 6.50
CA SER A 23 45.06 -35.28 7.71
C SER A 23 44.91 -34.15 8.74
N LYS A 24 45.21 -34.54 9.99
CA LYS A 24 44.83 -33.97 11.29
C LYS A 24 45.94 -33.12 11.91
N GLN A 25 45.48 -32.25 12.83
CA GLN A 25 46.06 -31.87 14.13
C GLN A 25 46.92 -30.60 14.28
N SER A 26 46.45 -29.80 15.24
CA SER A 26 47.19 -29.14 16.31
C SER A 26 47.69 -27.70 16.10
N SER A 27 46.97 -26.81 16.78
CA SER A 27 47.32 -25.49 17.30
C SER A 27 48.80 -25.10 17.36
N THR A 28 49.13 -23.94 16.80
CA THR A 28 49.85 -22.87 17.54
C THR A 28 49.69 -21.56 16.77
N MET A 29 49.30 -20.49 17.47
CA MET A 29 49.26 -19.13 16.94
C MET A 29 50.63 -18.73 16.40
N LYS A 30 50.68 -18.29 15.15
CA LYS A 30 51.77 -17.47 14.62
C LYS A 30 51.18 -16.32 13.84
N ASP A 31 51.57 -15.13 14.26
CA ASP A 31 51.44 -13.89 13.53
C ASP A 31 52.04 -14.03 12.14
N ASP A 32 51.19 -14.13 11.13
CA ASP A 32 51.56 -13.83 9.75
C ASP A 32 50.63 -12.72 9.27
N VAL A 33 51.08 -11.48 9.52
CA VAL A 33 50.62 -10.29 8.80
C VAL A 33 50.99 -10.50 7.33
N ILE A 34 50.10 -11.13 6.58
CA ILE A 34 50.24 -11.23 5.13
C ILE A 34 49.95 -9.85 4.55
N SER A 35 51.04 -9.12 4.33
CA SER A 35 51.28 -8.27 3.16
C SER A 35 50.04 -8.01 2.30
N VAL A 36 49.41 -6.85 2.51
CA VAL A 36 48.51 -6.28 1.51
C VAL A 36 49.39 -5.89 0.33
N GLN A 37 49.48 -6.78 -0.66
CA GLN A 37 49.95 -6.38 -1.99
C GLN A 37 48.93 -5.36 -2.51
N ASN A 38 49.32 -4.09 -2.48
CA ASN A 38 48.69 -3.06 -3.27
C ASN A 38 48.81 -3.52 -4.74
N SER A 39 47.73 -4.12 -5.26
CA SER A 39 47.50 -4.13 -6.70
C SER A 39 47.63 -2.68 -7.20
N PRO A 40 48.19 -2.41 -8.40
CA PRO A 40 48.34 -1.04 -8.87
C PRO A 40 46.94 -0.45 -9.05
N ASP A 41 46.45 0.21 -8.02
CA ASP A 41 45.22 0.97 -8.02
C ASP A 41 45.39 2.04 -9.09
N ALA A 42 44.63 1.89 -10.17
CA ALA A 42 44.13 3.06 -10.87
C ALA A 42 43.57 3.98 -9.78
N MET A 43 44.24 5.11 -9.51
CA MET A 43 43.84 6.05 -8.47
C MET A 43 42.37 6.41 -8.70
N LEU A 44 41.48 5.72 -7.97
CA LEU A 44 40.05 6.01 -7.97
C LEU A 44 39.93 7.42 -7.40
N LYS A 45 39.33 8.32 -8.17
CA LYS A 45 39.10 9.69 -7.72
C LYS A 45 38.35 9.62 -6.39
N SER A 46 38.70 10.46 -5.44
CA SER A 46 38.10 10.45 -4.10
C SER A 46 36.57 10.60 -4.11
N SER A 47 36.02 11.21 -5.16
CA SER A 47 34.58 11.27 -5.46
C SER A 47 33.95 9.88 -5.70
N ASP A 48 34.67 8.99 -6.39
CA ASP A 48 34.18 7.66 -6.76
C ASP A 48 34.15 6.74 -5.54
N LEU A 49 35.15 6.86 -4.66
CA LEU A 49 35.15 6.16 -3.37
C LEU A 49 34.00 6.61 -2.48
N LYS A 50 33.77 7.93 -2.35
CA LYS A 50 32.65 8.47 -1.55
C LYS A 50 31.30 7.99 -2.05
N ASN A 51 31.07 8.02 -3.36
CA ASN A 51 29.82 7.57 -3.97
C ASN A 51 29.60 6.07 -3.71
N ARG A 52 30.62 5.23 -3.96
CA ARG A 52 30.53 3.78 -3.70
C ARG A 52 30.28 3.48 -2.22
N SER A 53 30.95 4.16 -1.29
CA SER A 53 30.70 3.98 0.14
C SER A 53 29.27 4.37 0.52
N SER A 54 28.78 5.51 0.00
CA SER A 54 27.38 5.93 0.17
C SER A 54 26.41 4.86 -0.32
N ASP A 55 26.64 4.26 -1.48
CA ASP A 55 25.74 3.27 -2.07
C ASP A 55 25.69 1.98 -1.24
N VAL A 56 26.85 1.52 -0.74
CA VAL A 56 26.93 0.37 0.17
C VAL A 56 26.15 0.63 1.47
N ILE A 57 26.32 1.82 2.06
CA ILE A 57 25.63 2.22 3.28
C ILE A 57 24.12 2.31 3.05
N LYS A 58 23.69 2.95 1.95
CA LYS A 58 22.27 3.04 1.55
C LYS A 58 21.66 1.66 1.37
N ALA A 59 22.34 0.75 0.67
CA ALA A 59 21.87 -0.61 0.46
C ALA A 59 21.72 -1.36 1.79
N PHE A 60 22.68 -1.22 2.71
CA PHE A 60 22.61 -1.81 4.05
C PHE A 60 21.43 -1.28 4.87
N PHE A 61 21.19 0.04 4.86
CA PHE A 61 20.04 0.62 5.54
C PHE A 61 18.71 0.17 4.95
N LYS A 62 18.57 0.16 3.62
CA LYS A 62 17.37 -0.34 2.93
C LYS A 62 17.08 -1.79 3.35
N LYS A 63 18.10 -2.64 3.38
CA LYS A 63 17.99 -4.03 3.81
C LYS A 63 17.57 -4.17 5.28
N THR A 64 18.16 -3.36 6.17
CA THR A 64 17.86 -3.39 7.61
C THR A 64 16.44 -2.89 7.89
N ILE A 65 16.00 -1.83 7.22
CA ILE A 65 14.63 -1.30 7.31
C ILE A 65 13.64 -2.37 6.84
N ALA A 66 13.88 -2.98 5.69
CA ALA A 66 13.04 -4.05 5.18
C ALA A 66 12.92 -5.21 6.18
N ALA A 67 14.04 -5.63 6.78
CA ALA A 67 14.04 -6.69 7.79
C ALA A 67 13.15 -6.35 9.01
N GLN A 68 13.08 -5.08 9.42
CA GLN A 68 12.18 -4.64 10.50
C GLN A 68 10.71 -4.73 10.09
N SER A 69 10.37 -4.26 8.88
CA SER A 69 9.01 -4.33 8.34
C SER A 69 8.51 -5.77 8.26
N TYR A 70 9.33 -6.68 7.71
CA TYR A 70 9.00 -8.11 7.64
C TYR A 70 8.93 -8.79 9.01
N TYR A 71 9.82 -8.43 9.94
CA TYR A 71 9.74 -8.97 11.30
C TYR A 71 8.40 -8.64 11.94
N LYS A 72 7.94 -7.38 11.86
CA LYS A 72 6.63 -6.97 12.40
C LYS A 72 5.49 -7.73 11.72
N MET A 73 5.48 -7.76 10.39
CA MET A 73 4.45 -8.46 9.60
C MET A 73 4.32 -9.94 10.00
N PHE A 74 5.41 -10.71 9.93
CA PHE A 74 5.37 -12.15 10.19
C PHE A 74 5.24 -12.53 11.67
N SER A 75 5.64 -11.68 12.62
CA SER A 75 5.52 -12.01 14.06
C SER A 75 4.18 -11.59 14.67
N LYS A 76 3.52 -10.57 14.10
CA LYS A 76 2.30 -9.99 14.67
C LYS A 76 1.02 -10.33 13.90
N GLY A 77 1.09 -10.57 12.59
CA GLY A 77 -0.09 -10.87 11.78
C GLY A 77 -0.67 -12.26 12.07
N ASP A 78 -1.92 -12.31 12.53
CA ASP A 78 -2.59 -13.56 12.91
C ASP A 78 -2.80 -14.53 11.73
N ASN A 79 -2.95 -14.02 10.50
CA ASN A 79 -3.08 -14.88 9.33
C ASN A 79 -1.83 -15.74 9.12
N PHE A 80 -0.63 -15.20 9.37
CA PHE A 80 0.62 -15.94 9.21
C PHE A 80 0.75 -17.08 10.22
N LYS A 81 0.26 -16.88 11.45
CA LYS A 81 0.21 -17.92 12.49
C LYS A 81 -0.76 -19.03 12.08
N GLY A 82 -1.95 -18.66 11.60
CA GLY A 82 -2.93 -19.62 11.09
C GLY A 82 -2.41 -20.46 9.92
N LEU A 83 -1.51 -19.89 9.11
CA LEU A 83 -0.85 -20.59 8.01
C LEU A 83 0.42 -21.34 8.44
N GLY A 84 0.91 -21.16 9.67
CA GLY A 84 2.15 -21.75 10.17
C GLY A 84 3.39 -21.25 9.43
N ILE A 85 3.36 -19.98 8.98
CA ILE A 85 4.48 -19.29 8.32
C ILE A 85 4.91 -18.03 9.08
N ASP A 86 4.49 -17.89 10.33
CA ASP A 86 4.88 -16.79 11.21
C ASP A 86 6.35 -16.88 11.63
N LEU A 87 6.84 -15.77 12.17
CA LEU A 87 8.12 -15.74 12.89
C LEU A 87 7.83 -15.70 14.39
N ALA A 88 8.54 -16.52 15.16
CA ALA A 88 8.43 -16.52 16.60
C ALA A 88 8.61 -15.10 17.17
N ASP A 89 7.57 -14.62 17.85
CA ASP A 89 7.57 -13.33 18.53
C ASP A 89 8.36 -13.46 19.83
N SER A 90 9.66 -13.19 19.77
CA SER A 90 10.45 -13.04 20.99
C SER A 90 10.62 -11.56 21.29
N SER A 91 10.06 -11.11 22.41
CA SER A 91 10.27 -9.75 22.95
C SER A 91 11.75 -9.40 23.15
N THR A 92 12.65 -10.38 23.09
CA THR A 92 14.10 -10.25 23.29
C THR A 92 14.94 -10.29 22.01
N ARG A 93 14.44 -10.78 20.86
CA ARG A 93 15.23 -10.77 19.61
C ARG A 93 15.00 -9.47 18.85
N LYS A 94 16.09 -8.76 18.58
CA LYS A 94 16.09 -7.64 17.65
C LYS A 94 15.73 -8.14 16.24
N PRO A 95 15.05 -7.33 15.41
CA PRO A 95 14.85 -7.64 14.00
C PRO A 95 16.19 -7.97 13.36
N SER A 96 16.33 -9.19 12.86
CA SER A 96 17.54 -9.65 12.18
C SER A 96 17.26 -9.80 10.70
N LEU A 97 18.33 -9.86 9.90
CA LEU A 97 18.23 -10.12 8.47
C LEU A 97 17.57 -11.47 8.14
N HIS A 98 17.34 -12.32 9.15
CA HIS A 98 16.58 -13.57 9.03
C HIS A 98 15.14 -13.34 8.55
N SER A 99 14.48 -12.22 8.88
CA SER A 99 13.10 -11.97 8.43
C SER A 99 13.00 -11.81 6.90
N LEU A 100 14.03 -11.23 6.27
CA LEU A 100 14.14 -11.19 4.80
C LEU A 100 14.43 -12.58 4.22
N GLN A 101 15.26 -13.36 4.90
CA GLN A 101 15.51 -14.74 4.48
C GLN A 101 14.24 -15.60 4.60
N HIS A 102 13.42 -15.34 5.61
CA HIS A 102 12.12 -15.98 5.81
C HIS A 102 11.17 -15.71 4.64
N LEU A 103 11.03 -14.46 4.21
CA LEU A 103 10.29 -14.13 2.98
C LEU A 103 10.78 -14.94 1.78
N ASN A 104 12.10 -14.97 1.57
CA ASN A 104 12.68 -15.71 0.45
C ASN A 104 12.41 -17.23 0.54
N ASN A 105 12.39 -17.79 1.75
CA ASN A 105 12.06 -19.20 1.97
C ASN A 105 10.58 -19.49 1.67
N ILE A 106 9.66 -18.63 2.14
CA ILE A 106 8.23 -18.71 1.84
C ILE A 106 8.00 -18.64 0.33
N SER A 107 8.58 -17.63 -0.32
CA SER A 107 8.51 -17.41 -1.77
C SER A 107 8.97 -18.64 -2.56
N LYS A 108 10.13 -19.21 -2.20
CA LYS A 108 10.65 -20.44 -2.82
C LYS A 108 9.77 -21.66 -2.57
N ASN A 109 9.20 -21.79 -1.38
CA ASN A 109 8.31 -22.89 -1.05
C ASN A 109 7.05 -22.85 -1.92
N TYR A 110 6.38 -21.69 -2.02
CA TYR A 110 5.23 -21.53 -2.91
C TYR A 110 5.61 -21.78 -4.37
N LEU A 111 6.76 -21.28 -4.81
CA LEU A 111 7.25 -21.50 -6.17
C LEU A 111 7.53 -22.99 -6.47
N THR A 112 8.06 -23.72 -5.49
CA THR A 112 8.35 -25.16 -5.62
C THR A 112 7.05 -25.94 -5.76
N LYS A 113 6.08 -25.68 -4.88
CA LYS A 113 4.76 -26.33 -4.91
C LYS A 113 4.04 -26.13 -6.24
N ILE A 114 4.01 -24.90 -6.77
CA ILE A 114 3.30 -24.64 -8.04
C ILE A 114 4.01 -25.28 -9.22
N LYS A 115 5.36 -25.36 -9.21
CA LYS A 115 6.12 -26.10 -10.23
C LYS A 115 5.84 -27.61 -10.18
N GLU A 116 5.78 -28.18 -8.99
CA GLU A 116 5.43 -29.58 -8.78
C GLU A 116 3.98 -29.90 -9.16
N LYS A 117 3.06 -28.95 -9.00
CA LYS A 117 1.67 -29.10 -9.43
C LYS A 117 1.52 -29.04 -10.96
N LEU A 118 2.29 -28.17 -11.62
CA LEU A 118 2.16 -27.86 -13.04
C LEU A 118 3.05 -28.68 -13.97
N GLN A 119 3.59 -29.82 -13.51
CA GLN A 119 4.50 -30.65 -14.33
C GLN A 119 4.07 -30.71 -15.80
N ASP A 120 5.07 -30.69 -16.67
CA ASP A 120 4.91 -30.73 -18.12
C ASP A 120 4.11 -29.55 -18.69
N LEU A 121 4.73 -28.36 -18.68
CA LEU A 121 4.19 -27.21 -19.41
C LEU A 121 4.16 -27.48 -20.92
N THR A 122 3.00 -27.26 -21.54
CA THR A 122 2.83 -27.26 -22.99
C THR A 122 3.62 -26.14 -23.65
N SER A 123 3.81 -26.20 -24.97
CA SER A 123 4.51 -25.15 -25.72
C SER A 123 3.83 -23.78 -25.57
N ASP A 124 2.50 -23.74 -25.60
CA ASP A 124 1.74 -22.49 -25.47
C ASP A 124 1.82 -21.92 -24.04
N GLU A 125 1.79 -22.80 -23.02
CA GLU A 125 1.99 -22.38 -21.62
C GLU A 125 3.41 -21.84 -21.38
N LYS A 126 4.43 -22.44 -22.00
CA LYS A 126 5.80 -21.92 -21.95
C LYS A 126 5.91 -20.53 -22.58
N VAL A 127 5.22 -20.30 -23.70
CA VAL A 127 5.17 -18.98 -24.35
C VAL A 127 4.47 -17.96 -23.45
N LEU A 128 3.34 -18.31 -22.83
CA LEU A 128 2.66 -17.44 -21.86
C LEU A 128 3.54 -17.13 -20.65
N LEU A 129 4.21 -18.13 -20.07
CA LEU A 129 5.12 -17.93 -18.94
C LEU A 129 6.24 -16.96 -19.30
N SER A 130 6.88 -17.14 -20.47
CA SER A 130 7.91 -16.22 -20.94
C SER A 130 7.38 -14.80 -21.10
N LYS A 131 6.17 -14.61 -21.65
CA LYS A 131 5.55 -13.27 -21.75
C LYS A 131 5.39 -12.62 -20.37
N VAL A 132 4.87 -13.34 -19.37
CA VAL A 132 4.71 -12.80 -18.00
C VAL A 132 6.06 -12.48 -17.35
N VAL A 133 7.08 -13.31 -17.59
CA VAL A 133 8.43 -13.08 -17.03
C VAL A 133 9.13 -11.89 -17.70
N ASP A 134 9.00 -11.76 -19.01
CA ASP A 134 9.73 -10.78 -19.81
C ASP A 134 9.02 -9.41 -19.89
N THR A 135 7.70 -9.36 -19.68
CA THR A 135 6.95 -8.10 -19.71
C THR A 135 7.47 -7.12 -18.65
N LYS A 136 7.44 -5.83 -18.96
CA LYS A 136 7.84 -4.80 -18.01
C LYS A 136 6.72 -4.59 -16.99
N ILE A 137 7.13 -4.44 -15.74
CA ILE A 137 6.23 -4.17 -14.63
C ILE A 137 6.37 -2.71 -14.24
N HIS A 138 5.22 -2.09 -13.99
CA HIS A 138 5.07 -0.74 -13.49
C HIS A 138 4.29 -0.79 -12.18
N PHE A 139 4.67 0.04 -11.22
CA PHE A 139 4.00 0.11 -9.93
C PHE A 139 3.21 1.41 -9.84
N ARG A 140 1.89 1.30 -9.66
CA ARG A 140 0.99 2.45 -9.52
C ARG A 140 0.62 2.66 -8.06
N HIS A 141 0.93 3.85 -7.54
CA HIS A 141 0.38 4.34 -6.29
C HIS A 141 -0.62 5.45 -6.59
N GLN A 142 -1.82 5.39 -6.03
CA GLN A 142 -2.81 6.46 -6.18
C GLN A 142 -3.00 7.19 -4.85
N SER A 143 -3.03 8.52 -4.91
CA SER A 143 -3.23 9.34 -3.72
C SER A 143 -3.76 10.73 -4.09
N ASN A 144 -4.54 11.31 -3.19
CA ASN A 144 -4.91 12.72 -3.23
C ASN A 144 -3.95 13.62 -2.43
N SER A 145 -2.95 13.02 -1.76
CA SER A 145 -1.98 13.74 -0.95
C SER A 145 -0.96 14.45 -1.84
N ASN A 146 -0.37 15.55 -1.36
CA ASN A 146 0.77 16.15 -2.03
C ASN A 146 2.05 15.36 -1.68
N LEU A 147 2.44 14.44 -2.55
CA LEU A 147 3.57 13.52 -2.32
C LEU A 147 4.88 14.01 -2.94
N VAL A 148 4.85 15.04 -3.78
CA VAL A 148 6.03 15.57 -4.46
C VAL A 148 6.55 16.78 -3.69
N ASN A 149 7.80 16.72 -3.25
CA ASN A 149 8.40 17.84 -2.54
C ASN A 149 8.81 18.97 -3.50
N THR A 150 9.24 20.11 -2.97
CA THR A 150 9.68 21.27 -3.75
C THR A 150 10.90 21.01 -4.63
N ALA A 151 11.65 19.93 -4.39
CA ALA A 151 12.77 19.50 -5.21
C ALA A 151 12.36 18.54 -6.35
N GLY A 152 11.06 18.27 -6.52
CA GLY A 152 10.54 17.35 -7.52
C GLY A 152 10.73 15.88 -7.18
N THR A 153 10.99 15.53 -5.92
CA THR A 153 11.10 14.13 -5.46
C THR A 153 9.76 13.63 -4.95
N LEU A 154 9.28 12.52 -5.49
CA LEU A 154 8.13 11.77 -4.98
C LEU A 154 8.51 11.08 -3.68
N ASN A 155 7.71 11.26 -2.64
CA ASN A 155 7.88 10.63 -1.32
C ASN A 155 6.59 9.97 -0.88
N ILE A 156 6.54 8.63 -1.00
CA ILE A 156 5.43 7.82 -0.52
C ILE A 156 5.86 7.14 0.77
N ILE A 157 5.06 7.23 1.82
CA ILE A 157 5.44 6.79 3.16
C ILE A 157 4.35 5.85 3.71
N SER A 158 4.78 4.75 4.33
CA SER A 158 3.89 3.79 4.99
C SER A 158 3.15 4.39 6.19
N LEU A 159 2.01 3.81 6.55
CA LEU A 159 1.18 4.27 7.66
C LEU A 159 1.95 4.34 8.99
N ASN A 160 2.68 3.28 9.36
CA ASN A 160 3.47 3.27 10.60
C ASN A 160 4.51 4.41 10.62
N LYS A 161 5.10 4.74 9.48
CA LYS A 161 6.07 5.82 9.39
C LYS A 161 5.39 7.20 9.48
N LEU A 162 4.23 7.38 8.85
CA LEU A 162 3.40 8.59 9.02
C LEU A 162 3.03 8.81 10.50
N GLN A 163 2.54 7.77 11.17
CA GLN A 163 2.20 7.80 12.60
C GLN A 163 3.41 8.13 13.47
N SER A 164 4.58 7.52 13.20
CA SER A 164 5.82 7.82 13.93
C SER A 164 6.28 9.27 13.76
N ASN A 165 5.94 9.89 12.63
CA ASN A 165 6.21 11.29 12.35
C ASN A 165 5.10 12.22 12.88
N LYS A 166 4.07 11.69 13.57
CA LYS A 166 2.89 12.41 14.02
C LYS A 166 2.13 13.12 12.89
N VAL A 167 2.18 12.55 11.69
CA VAL A 167 1.40 13.03 10.55
C VAL A 167 -0.01 12.44 10.66
N SER A 168 -1.03 13.30 10.69
CA SER A 168 -2.42 12.86 10.68
C SER A 168 -2.73 12.18 9.34
N SER A 169 -3.28 10.97 9.40
CA SER A 169 -3.79 10.24 8.24
C SER A 169 -5.27 9.93 8.47
N ALA A 170 -6.07 9.89 7.39
CA ALA A 170 -7.44 9.40 7.51
C ALA A 170 -7.45 7.93 7.98
N THR A 171 -8.53 7.50 8.63
CA THR A 171 -8.74 6.10 9.02
C THR A 171 -9.13 5.26 7.80
N ASN A 172 -8.15 4.95 6.96
CA ASN A 172 -8.30 4.04 5.80
C ASN A 172 -7.74 2.64 6.08
N THR A 173 -7.39 2.35 7.34
CA THR A 173 -6.91 1.03 7.77
C THR A 173 -7.82 0.53 8.87
N TYR A 174 -8.39 -0.65 8.67
CA TYR A 174 -9.31 -1.26 9.61
C TYR A 174 -8.54 -2.03 10.69
N GLU A 175 -9.12 -2.14 11.88
CA GLU A 175 -8.51 -2.93 12.98
C GLU A 175 -8.23 -4.38 12.57
N GLY A 176 -9.10 -4.93 11.72
CA GLY A 176 -8.92 -6.25 11.11
C GLY A 176 -7.62 -6.36 10.32
N ASP A 177 -7.23 -5.33 9.57
CA ASP A 177 -6.03 -5.34 8.74
C ASP A 177 -4.76 -5.34 9.60
N ILE A 178 -4.77 -4.52 10.65
CA ILE A 178 -3.65 -4.42 11.59
C ILE A 178 -3.45 -5.75 12.29
N ARG A 179 -4.53 -6.34 12.81
CA ARG A 179 -4.50 -7.62 13.53
C ARG A 179 -4.11 -8.79 12.62
N CYS A 180 -4.73 -8.91 11.46
CA CYS A 180 -4.56 -10.08 10.60
C CYS A 180 -3.22 -10.07 9.85
N LEU A 181 -2.75 -8.89 9.41
CA LEU A 181 -1.62 -8.77 8.49
C LEU A 181 -0.41 -8.06 9.10
N SER A 182 -0.63 -7.04 9.95
CA SER A 182 0.47 -6.25 10.54
C SER A 182 1.47 -5.68 9.50
N ASN A 183 1.01 -5.40 8.26
CA ASN A 183 1.80 -4.92 7.12
C ASN A 183 1.75 -3.38 6.94
N GLN A 184 1.36 -2.63 7.98
CA GLN A 184 1.19 -1.17 7.93
C GLN A 184 2.51 -0.39 7.81
N ASP A 185 3.64 -1.08 7.77
CA ASP A 185 4.96 -0.51 7.52
C ASP A 185 5.41 -0.72 6.05
N PHE A 186 4.46 -0.95 5.14
CA PHE A 186 4.71 -1.06 3.71
C PHE A 186 3.97 0.03 2.95
N VAL A 187 4.51 0.39 1.78
CA VAL A 187 3.86 1.20 0.76
C VAL A 187 3.26 0.25 -0.27
N PHE A 188 1.99 0.48 -0.62
CA PHE A 188 1.19 -0.39 -1.48
C PHE A 188 1.12 0.17 -2.89
N PHE A 189 1.20 -0.73 -3.87
CA PHE A 189 1.13 -0.43 -5.30
C PHE A 189 0.23 -1.45 -6.00
N GLY A 190 -0.62 -0.97 -6.90
CA GLY A 190 -1.16 -1.79 -7.98
C GLY A 190 -0.06 -2.11 -8.99
N VAL A 191 -0.15 -3.27 -9.64
CA VAL A 191 0.86 -3.74 -10.58
C VAL A 191 0.31 -3.72 -12.00
N GLU A 192 1.04 -3.08 -12.91
CA GLU A 192 0.67 -2.97 -14.33
C GLU A 192 1.74 -3.60 -15.22
N PHE A 193 1.30 -4.22 -16.32
CA PHE A 193 2.14 -4.98 -17.24
C PHE A 193 2.09 -4.33 -18.63
N SER A 194 3.15 -3.62 -19.02
CA SER A 194 3.17 -2.91 -20.32
C SER A 194 4.58 -2.68 -20.83
N GLY A 195 4.85 -2.97 -22.10
CA GLY A 195 6.05 -2.50 -22.79
C GLY A 195 6.00 -1.01 -23.14
N ASP A 196 4.80 -0.40 -23.18
CA ASP A 196 4.54 0.98 -23.61
C ASP A 196 4.15 1.88 -22.43
N LYS A 197 5.10 2.73 -22.00
CA LYS A 197 4.90 3.69 -20.90
C LYS A 197 3.96 4.85 -21.26
N ALA A 198 3.73 5.12 -22.54
CA ALA A 198 2.88 6.23 -22.96
C ALA A 198 1.42 5.99 -22.56
N GLN A 199 0.99 4.73 -22.52
CA GLN A 199 -0.37 4.31 -22.20
C GLN A 199 -0.66 4.17 -20.70
N LEU A 200 0.35 4.31 -19.84
CA LEU A 200 0.19 4.17 -18.39
C LEU A 200 -0.52 5.41 -17.79
N PRO A 201 -1.40 5.21 -16.78
CA PRO A 201 -1.76 3.92 -16.21
C PRO A 201 -2.79 3.16 -17.06
N LEU A 202 -2.68 1.83 -17.07
CA LEU A 202 -3.64 0.94 -17.71
C LEU A 202 -4.91 0.74 -16.88
N ASN A 203 -4.79 0.83 -15.55
CA ASN A 203 -5.90 0.72 -14.62
C ASN A 203 -5.94 1.99 -13.74
N THR A 204 -7.14 2.44 -13.39
CA THR A 204 -7.44 3.60 -12.56
C THR A 204 -8.16 3.21 -11.26
N LEU A 205 -8.58 1.95 -11.14
CA LEU A 205 -9.22 1.39 -9.97
C LEU A 205 -8.45 0.14 -9.51
N HIS A 206 -8.70 -0.25 -8.26
CA HIS A 206 -8.40 -1.59 -7.75
C HIS A 206 -9.71 -2.18 -7.26
N THR A 207 -10.19 -3.24 -7.89
CA THR A 207 -11.61 -3.62 -7.89
C THR A 207 -12.50 -2.40 -8.27
N THR A 208 -13.46 -2.05 -7.43
CA THR A 208 -14.34 -0.89 -7.55
C THR A 208 -13.81 0.34 -6.81
N VAL A 209 -12.61 0.26 -6.22
CA VAL A 209 -12.09 1.31 -5.33
C VAL A 209 -11.22 2.28 -6.11
N ASP A 210 -11.57 3.56 -6.02
CA ASP A 210 -10.73 4.69 -6.42
C ASP A 210 -9.90 5.15 -5.21
N PHE A 211 -8.58 4.97 -5.31
CA PHE A 211 -7.64 5.33 -4.26
C PHE A 211 -7.10 6.77 -4.38
N GLY A 212 -7.40 7.49 -5.45
CA GLY A 212 -6.96 8.87 -5.60
C GLY A 212 -6.99 9.37 -7.03
N ALA A 213 -7.19 10.68 -7.15
CA ALA A 213 -7.25 11.42 -8.40
C ALA A 213 -5.90 11.54 -9.12
N ASN A 214 -4.78 11.34 -8.42
CA ASN A 214 -3.45 11.29 -9.02
C ASN A 214 -2.87 9.88 -8.91
N ALA A 215 -2.27 9.42 -10.00
CA ALA A 215 -1.48 8.20 -10.06
C ALA A 215 0.00 8.53 -10.19
N TYR A 216 0.82 7.89 -9.36
CA TYR A 216 2.26 7.95 -9.36
C TYR A 216 2.81 6.61 -9.84
N ILE A 217 3.40 6.61 -11.04
CA ILE A 217 3.93 5.41 -11.68
C ILE A 217 5.43 5.38 -11.49
N VAL A 218 5.94 4.30 -10.88
CA VAL A 218 7.36 4.07 -10.66
C VAL A 218 7.79 2.75 -11.29
N ASP A 219 8.99 2.76 -11.87
CA ASP A 219 9.59 1.61 -12.55
C ASP A 219 10.83 1.08 -11.81
N ASP A 220 11.05 1.62 -10.62
CA ASP A 220 12.21 1.32 -9.79
C ASP A 220 12.24 -0.16 -9.40
N GLN A 221 13.44 -0.73 -9.44
CA GLN A 221 13.66 -2.07 -8.93
C GLN A 221 13.68 -2.01 -7.40
N PHE A 222 12.68 -2.63 -6.76
CA PHE A 222 12.59 -2.75 -5.31
C PHE A 222 13.07 -4.14 -4.88
N PRO A 223 14.37 -4.36 -4.58
CA PRO A 223 14.92 -5.69 -4.32
C PRO A 223 14.43 -6.34 -3.02
N HIS A 224 13.76 -5.57 -2.16
CA HIS A 224 13.25 -6.02 -0.86
C HIS A 224 11.72 -5.85 -0.76
N GLY A 225 11.04 -5.70 -1.89
CA GLY A 225 9.59 -5.73 -1.93
C GLY A 225 9.04 -7.15 -2.00
N TYR A 226 7.72 -7.25 -1.93
CA TYR A 226 7.01 -8.49 -2.16
C TYR A 226 5.71 -8.26 -2.92
N LEU A 227 5.29 -9.27 -3.66
CA LEU A 227 4.03 -9.31 -4.39
C LEU A 227 3.09 -10.29 -3.70
N THR A 228 1.85 -9.89 -3.47
CA THR A 228 0.75 -10.85 -3.30
C THR A 228 0.08 -11.08 -4.64
N LEU A 229 -0.29 -12.33 -4.90
CA LEU A 229 -1.03 -12.63 -6.12
C LEU A 229 -2.41 -11.95 -6.10
N THR A 230 -3.08 -11.95 -4.96
CA THR A 230 -4.40 -11.33 -4.78
C THR A 230 -4.33 -10.30 -3.66
N ASP A 231 -5.46 -9.67 -3.33
CA ASP A 231 -5.61 -8.97 -2.05
C ASP A 231 -5.16 -9.90 -0.89
N HIS A 232 -4.58 -9.29 0.14
CA HIS A 232 -4.09 -9.94 1.34
C HIS A 232 -5.16 -10.65 2.19
N PHE A 233 -6.44 -10.47 1.89
CA PHE A 233 -7.53 -11.06 2.68
C PHE A 233 -8.12 -12.33 2.09
N ASP A 234 -8.20 -12.42 0.77
CA ASP A 234 -8.71 -13.61 0.10
C ASP A 234 -8.03 -13.90 -1.24
N ASN A 235 -8.09 -15.17 -1.64
CA ASN A 235 -7.51 -15.66 -2.87
C ASN A 235 -8.57 -16.07 -3.90
N ILE A 236 -9.68 -15.35 -3.92
CA ILE A 236 -10.80 -15.62 -4.80
C ILE A 236 -10.87 -14.59 -5.93
N ILE A 237 -11.37 -15.01 -7.10
CA ILE A 237 -11.63 -14.07 -8.18
C ILE A 237 -12.85 -13.22 -7.81
N PRO A 238 -12.71 -11.88 -7.80
CA PRO A 238 -13.85 -11.02 -7.57
C PRO A 238 -14.84 -11.11 -8.74
N PRO A 239 -16.14 -10.90 -8.51
CA PRO A 239 -17.14 -10.79 -9.57
C PRO A 239 -16.72 -9.87 -10.72
N ALA A 240 -16.98 -10.26 -11.97
CA ALA A 240 -16.57 -9.50 -13.16
C ALA A 240 -17.01 -8.02 -13.15
N PHE A 241 -18.16 -7.70 -12.53
CA PHE A 241 -18.67 -6.33 -12.42
C PHE A 241 -17.83 -5.44 -11.49
N MET A 242 -16.99 -6.04 -10.64
CA MET A 242 -16.08 -5.34 -9.75
C MET A 242 -14.74 -5.00 -10.41
N HIS A 243 -14.51 -5.42 -11.65
CA HIS A 243 -13.26 -5.13 -12.36
C HIS A 243 -13.43 -3.91 -13.27
N GLU A 244 -12.40 -3.08 -13.35
CA GLU A 244 -12.37 -1.89 -14.21
C GLU A 244 -12.62 -2.22 -15.68
N HIS A 245 -12.08 -3.34 -16.16
CA HIS A 245 -12.22 -3.77 -17.55
C HIS A 245 -13.33 -4.81 -17.73
N LYS A 246 -14.49 -4.58 -17.11
CA LYS A 246 -15.64 -5.49 -17.17
C LYS A 246 -16.05 -5.83 -18.60
N GLU A 247 -16.02 -4.87 -19.53
CA GLU A 247 -16.39 -5.07 -20.95
C GLU A 247 -15.42 -6.03 -21.65
N PHE A 248 -14.14 -6.02 -21.27
CA PHE A 248 -13.18 -6.99 -21.78
C PHE A 248 -13.52 -8.41 -21.33
N ILE A 249 -14.00 -8.58 -20.10
CA ILE A 249 -14.36 -9.89 -19.55
C ILE A 249 -15.72 -10.36 -20.04
N GLU A 250 -16.62 -9.44 -20.40
CA GLU A 250 -17.97 -9.75 -20.88
C GLU A 250 -18.03 -10.73 -22.04
N GLN A 251 -16.99 -10.77 -22.88
CA GLN A 251 -16.88 -11.65 -24.03
C GLN A 251 -16.62 -13.14 -23.69
N PHE A 252 -16.35 -13.47 -22.42
CA PHE A 252 -16.02 -14.81 -21.93
C PHE A 252 -17.10 -15.29 -20.96
N SER A 253 -18.04 -16.11 -21.43
CA SER A 253 -19.27 -16.43 -20.71
C SER A 253 -19.07 -17.31 -19.48
N GLU A 254 -18.09 -18.22 -19.51
CA GLU A 254 -17.89 -19.19 -18.43
C GLU A 254 -16.94 -18.67 -17.37
N VAL A 255 -15.87 -17.97 -17.75
CA VAL A 255 -14.91 -17.44 -16.75
C VAL A 255 -15.55 -16.39 -15.84
N ARG A 256 -16.57 -15.69 -16.34
CA ARG A 256 -17.44 -14.78 -15.55
C ARG A 256 -18.26 -15.47 -14.47
N ARG A 257 -18.48 -16.78 -14.60
CA ARG A 257 -19.20 -17.61 -13.62
C ARG A 257 -18.24 -18.35 -12.69
N GLU A 258 -16.95 -18.37 -12.99
CA GLU A 258 -15.89 -18.87 -12.11
C GLU A 258 -15.53 -17.87 -10.98
N VAL A 259 -16.43 -16.96 -10.66
CA VAL A 259 -16.31 -16.02 -9.54
C VAL A 259 -16.30 -16.79 -8.22
N PHE A 260 -15.59 -16.28 -7.22
CA PHE A 260 -15.35 -16.97 -5.94
C PHE A 260 -14.50 -18.25 -6.02
N ARG A 261 -13.99 -18.60 -7.21
CA ARG A 261 -13.03 -19.69 -7.36
C ARG A 261 -11.72 -19.28 -6.70
N LYS A 262 -11.21 -20.15 -5.83
CA LYS A 262 -9.86 -20.00 -5.29
C LYS A 262 -8.84 -20.14 -6.41
N VAL A 263 -7.91 -19.19 -6.50
CA VAL A 263 -6.88 -19.16 -7.55
C VAL A 263 -5.52 -19.68 -7.07
N HIS A 264 -5.34 -19.82 -5.77
CA HIS A 264 -4.16 -20.43 -5.14
C HIS A 264 -4.49 -20.90 -3.71
N GLY A 265 -3.48 -21.41 -3.00
CA GLY A 265 -3.58 -21.81 -1.60
C GLY A 265 -4.27 -23.16 -1.35
N ASP A 266 -3.67 -23.97 -0.49
CA ASP A 266 -4.24 -25.25 -0.06
C ASP A 266 -4.87 -25.15 1.34
N LYS A 267 -4.57 -24.06 2.08
CA LYS A 267 -5.00 -23.84 3.47
C LYS A 267 -6.25 -22.94 3.58
N GLY A 268 -7.09 -22.92 2.56
CA GLY A 268 -8.34 -22.16 2.55
C GLY A 268 -8.23 -20.80 1.85
N ALA A 269 -9.27 -19.98 2.00
CA ALA A 269 -9.40 -18.71 1.26
C ALA A 269 -8.37 -17.65 1.68
N LYS A 270 -7.79 -17.77 2.87
CA LYS A 270 -6.82 -16.84 3.44
C LYS A 270 -5.36 -17.26 3.23
N ASP A 271 -5.10 -18.35 2.49
CA ASP A 271 -3.75 -18.78 2.15
C ASP A 271 -3.25 -17.93 0.98
N ILE A 272 -2.76 -16.74 1.30
CA ILE A 272 -2.33 -15.76 0.31
C ILE A 272 -0.85 -15.99 -0.04
N HIS A 273 -0.60 -16.43 -1.27
CA HIS A 273 0.75 -16.61 -1.75
C HIS A 273 1.50 -15.28 -1.85
N ILE A 274 2.66 -15.24 -1.19
CA ILE A 274 3.57 -14.09 -1.17
C ILE A 274 4.86 -14.46 -1.90
N PHE A 275 5.25 -13.63 -2.87
CA PHE A 275 6.50 -13.79 -3.61
C PHE A 275 7.44 -12.62 -3.37
N SER A 276 8.73 -12.93 -3.19
CA SER A 276 9.77 -11.89 -3.21
C SER A 276 9.87 -11.25 -4.60
N SER A 277 10.45 -10.05 -4.70
CA SER A 277 10.68 -9.38 -6.00
C SER A 277 11.42 -10.26 -7.02
N LYS A 278 12.26 -11.20 -6.55
CA LYS A 278 13.01 -12.12 -7.41
C LYS A 278 12.12 -13.18 -8.06
N ASP A 279 11.11 -13.66 -7.33
CA ASP A 279 10.30 -14.80 -7.75
C ASP A 279 8.92 -14.39 -8.29
N MET A 280 8.50 -13.14 -8.05
CA MET A 280 7.12 -12.67 -8.28
C MET A 280 6.60 -12.94 -9.69
N LYS A 281 7.40 -12.70 -10.74
CA LYS A 281 6.94 -12.88 -12.11
C LYS A 281 6.74 -14.35 -12.47
N VAL A 282 7.65 -15.21 -12.02
CA VAL A 282 7.57 -16.65 -12.26
C VAL A 282 6.39 -17.24 -11.48
N GLY A 283 6.21 -16.82 -10.22
CA GLY A 283 5.05 -17.18 -9.41
C GLY A 283 3.74 -16.79 -10.09
N LEU A 284 3.62 -15.53 -10.52
CA LEU A 284 2.45 -15.01 -11.22
C LEU A 284 2.13 -15.79 -12.50
N GLY A 285 3.13 -16.01 -13.36
CA GLY A 285 2.93 -16.73 -14.62
C GLY A 285 2.53 -18.20 -14.43
N LEU A 286 3.13 -18.88 -13.46
CA LEU A 286 2.76 -20.27 -13.13
C LEU A 286 1.35 -20.33 -12.55
N HIS A 287 0.99 -19.45 -11.62
CA HIS A 287 -0.37 -19.41 -11.09
C HIS A 287 -1.41 -19.06 -12.17
N LEU A 288 -1.08 -18.21 -13.15
CA LEU A 288 -1.95 -17.99 -14.30
C LEU A 288 -2.18 -19.29 -15.10
N ILE A 289 -1.13 -20.08 -15.32
CA ILE A 289 -1.25 -21.35 -16.04
C ILE A 289 -2.12 -22.34 -15.25
N ASP A 290 -1.91 -22.46 -13.94
CA ASP A 290 -2.78 -23.27 -13.08
C ASP A 290 -4.22 -22.76 -13.13
N PHE A 291 -4.40 -21.44 -13.17
CA PHE A 291 -5.72 -20.86 -13.31
C PHE A 291 -6.42 -21.37 -14.60
N LEU A 292 -5.72 -21.25 -15.72
CA LEU A 292 -6.19 -21.61 -17.05
C LEU A 292 -6.43 -23.12 -17.21
N ARG A 293 -5.54 -23.99 -16.68
CA ARG A 293 -5.75 -25.44 -16.71
C ARG A 293 -7.09 -25.83 -16.09
N ASN A 294 -7.43 -25.21 -14.97
CA ASN A 294 -8.65 -25.48 -14.20
C ASN A 294 -9.90 -24.71 -14.67
N SER A 295 -9.77 -23.74 -15.57
CA SER A 295 -10.95 -23.01 -16.08
C SER A 295 -11.82 -23.90 -16.99
N LYS A 296 -13.12 -23.63 -17.07
CA LYS A 296 -14.03 -24.27 -18.04
C LYS A 296 -14.17 -23.44 -19.32
N ASP A 297 -13.72 -22.18 -19.30
CA ASP A 297 -13.85 -21.27 -20.44
C ASP A 297 -12.78 -21.51 -21.50
N THR A 298 -13.10 -22.33 -22.48
CA THR A 298 -12.18 -22.66 -23.58
C THR A 298 -11.84 -21.43 -24.44
N LYS A 299 -12.73 -20.45 -24.54
CA LYS A 299 -12.49 -19.22 -25.30
C LYS A 299 -11.46 -18.34 -24.58
N PHE A 300 -11.62 -18.17 -23.27
CA PHE A 300 -10.65 -17.46 -22.43
C PHE A 300 -9.28 -18.13 -22.46
N LYS A 301 -9.22 -19.47 -22.32
CA LYS A 301 -7.95 -20.22 -22.42
C LYS A 301 -7.23 -19.98 -23.74
N LYS A 302 -7.93 -20.12 -24.87
CA LYS A 302 -7.36 -19.89 -26.20
C LYS A 302 -6.88 -18.45 -26.38
N PHE A 303 -7.60 -17.48 -25.81
CA PHE A 303 -7.21 -16.08 -25.83
C PHE A 303 -5.92 -15.84 -25.04
N ALA A 304 -5.86 -16.32 -23.79
CA ALA A 304 -4.70 -16.15 -22.91
C ALA A 304 -3.45 -16.90 -23.41
N LEU A 305 -3.61 -18.08 -24.02
CA LEU A 305 -2.51 -18.88 -24.57
C LEU A 305 -2.09 -18.44 -25.98
N ASN A 306 -2.69 -17.38 -26.54
CA ASN A 306 -2.35 -16.91 -27.87
C ASN A 306 -0.91 -16.35 -27.90
N LYS A 307 -0.06 -16.88 -28.79
CA LYS A 307 1.31 -16.39 -28.99
C LYS A 307 1.40 -14.90 -29.33
N ASN A 308 0.36 -14.32 -29.92
CA ASN A 308 0.28 -12.91 -30.30
C ASN A 308 -0.42 -12.05 -29.24
N LEU A 309 -0.64 -12.55 -28.01
CA LEU A 309 -1.18 -11.77 -26.89
C LEU A 309 -0.30 -10.53 -26.65
N ASP A 310 -0.88 -9.35 -26.79
CA ASP A 310 -0.23 -8.06 -26.50
C ASP A 310 -0.20 -7.78 -24.99
N ASP A 311 0.64 -6.82 -24.58
CA ASP A 311 0.83 -6.49 -23.17
C ASP A 311 -0.45 -5.95 -22.50
N LYS A 312 -1.27 -5.18 -23.22
CA LYS A 312 -2.51 -4.61 -22.68
C LYS A 312 -3.52 -5.70 -22.35
N ASN A 313 -3.63 -6.72 -23.19
CA ASN A 313 -4.49 -7.86 -22.94
C ASN A 313 -3.89 -8.81 -21.90
N LEU A 314 -2.56 -8.91 -21.82
CA LEU A 314 -1.89 -9.61 -20.72
C LEU A 314 -2.19 -8.95 -19.36
N ASP A 315 -2.07 -7.62 -19.28
CA ASP A 315 -2.41 -6.84 -18.09
C ASP A 315 -3.85 -7.10 -17.66
N LYS A 316 -4.80 -6.99 -18.60
CA LYS A 316 -6.22 -7.27 -18.33
C LYS A 316 -6.47 -8.68 -17.81
N ILE A 317 -5.76 -9.69 -18.32
CA ILE A 317 -5.87 -11.07 -17.83
C ILE A 317 -5.34 -11.17 -16.40
N LEU A 318 -4.15 -10.63 -16.15
CA LEU A 318 -3.52 -10.70 -14.83
C LEU A 318 -4.33 -9.90 -13.79
N ASN A 319 -4.71 -8.67 -14.10
CA ASN A 319 -5.55 -7.85 -13.23
C ASN A 319 -7.00 -8.35 -13.15
N PHE A 320 -7.49 -9.19 -14.05
CA PHE A 320 -8.78 -9.87 -13.86
C PHE A 320 -8.67 -11.05 -12.89
N VAL A 321 -7.66 -11.91 -13.06
CA VAL A 321 -7.53 -13.16 -12.30
C VAL A 321 -6.99 -12.90 -10.89
N PHE A 322 -6.08 -11.94 -10.77
CA PHE A 322 -5.23 -11.78 -9.60
C PHE A 322 -5.41 -10.41 -8.93
N GLN A 323 -5.46 -9.31 -9.70
CA GLN A 323 -5.28 -7.95 -9.15
C GLN A 323 -4.06 -7.87 -8.21
N PRO A 324 -2.87 -8.24 -8.70
CA PRO A 324 -1.70 -8.35 -7.83
C PRO A 324 -1.33 -7.00 -7.23
N GLU A 325 -0.90 -7.05 -5.97
CA GLU A 325 -0.43 -5.89 -5.22
C GLU A 325 1.06 -6.06 -4.90
N PHE A 326 1.82 -4.97 -5.03
CA PHE A 326 3.23 -4.93 -4.70
C PHE A 326 3.51 -4.01 -3.52
N HIS A 327 4.42 -4.44 -2.66
CA HIS A 327 4.63 -3.85 -1.35
C HIS A 327 6.09 -3.51 -1.16
N VAL A 328 6.37 -2.24 -0.91
CA VAL A 328 7.72 -1.75 -0.65
C VAL A 328 7.87 -1.41 0.83
N PRO A 329 8.89 -1.90 1.53
CA PRO A 329 9.10 -1.58 2.94
C PRO A 329 9.25 -0.08 3.19
N ARG A 330 8.43 0.42 4.11
CA ARG A 330 8.45 1.71 4.80
C ARG A 330 8.25 2.97 3.99
N MET A 331 9.00 3.16 2.90
CA MET A 331 8.93 4.36 2.08
C MET A 331 9.52 4.17 0.68
N VAL A 332 9.02 4.95 -0.26
CA VAL A 332 9.58 5.16 -1.60
C VAL A 332 9.94 6.64 -1.73
N SER A 333 11.18 6.91 -2.13
CA SER A 333 11.67 8.27 -2.39
C SER A 333 12.46 8.23 -3.70
N THR A 334 11.93 8.90 -4.73
CA THR A 334 12.48 8.83 -6.09
C THR A 334 12.14 10.10 -6.88
N ASP A 335 13.05 10.51 -7.75
CA ASP A 335 12.86 11.51 -8.81
C ASP A 335 12.50 10.86 -10.16
N HIS A 336 12.51 9.52 -10.24
CA HIS A 336 12.18 8.75 -11.44
C HIS A 336 10.73 8.23 -11.37
N PHE A 337 9.77 9.10 -11.64
CA PHE A 337 8.35 8.74 -11.67
C PHE A 337 7.58 9.49 -12.76
N LYS A 338 6.40 8.98 -13.10
CA LYS A 338 5.40 9.68 -13.91
C LYS A 338 4.19 9.96 -13.04
N GLU A 339 3.85 11.24 -12.87
CA GLU A 339 2.57 11.64 -12.28
C GLU A 339 1.53 11.76 -13.40
N VAL A 340 0.35 11.17 -13.16
CA VAL A 340 -0.78 11.24 -14.08
C VAL A 340 -2.02 11.66 -13.30
N LYS A 341 -2.61 12.79 -13.71
CA LYS A 341 -3.89 13.25 -13.19
C LYS A 341 -5.01 12.43 -13.86
N LEU A 342 -5.72 11.64 -13.06
CA LEU A 342 -6.84 10.79 -13.50
C LEU A 342 -8.15 11.57 -13.54
N ARG A 343 -8.35 12.47 -12.58
CA ARG A 343 -9.53 13.34 -12.46
C ARG A 343 -9.21 14.58 -11.63
N ASP A 344 -10.18 15.48 -11.49
CA ASP A 344 -10.06 16.59 -10.54
C ASP A 344 -10.16 16.08 -9.09
N ILE A 345 -9.32 16.64 -8.22
CA ILE A 345 -9.38 16.42 -6.77
C ILE A 345 -10.56 17.22 -6.24
N SER A 346 -11.56 16.57 -5.66
CA SER A 346 -12.69 17.28 -5.04
C SER A 346 -12.29 17.98 -3.74
N ALA A 347 -13.14 18.89 -3.23
CA ALA A 347 -12.91 19.49 -1.91
C ALA A 347 -12.81 18.43 -0.80
N GLU A 348 -13.64 17.39 -0.86
CA GLU A 348 -13.62 16.29 0.11
C GLU A 348 -12.34 15.45 0.00
N ASP A 349 -11.90 15.13 -1.23
CA ASP A 349 -10.62 14.46 -1.45
C ASP A 349 -9.46 15.25 -0.85
N ALA A 350 -9.44 16.57 -1.09
CA ALA A 350 -8.39 17.45 -0.61
C ALA A 350 -8.39 17.57 0.93
N VAL A 351 -9.56 17.59 1.57
CA VAL A 351 -9.69 17.54 3.04
C VAL A 351 -9.18 16.21 3.58
N LYS A 352 -9.67 15.07 3.06
CA LYS A 352 -9.28 13.73 3.52
C LYS A 352 -7.77 13.50 3.44
N ALA A 353 -7.12 14.07 2.43
CA ALA A 353 -5.69 13.96 2.21
C ALA A 353 -4.85 15.08 2.83
N SER A 354 -5.47 16.04 3.53
CA SER A 354 -4.79 17.24 4.04
C SER A 354 -3.96 17.96 2.97
N ASN A 355 -4.45 17.97 1.72
CA ASN A 355 -3.75 18.56 0.59
C ASN A 355 -4.04 20.06 0.53
N PHE A 356 -3.25 20.85 1.25
CA PHE A 356 -3.44 22.30 1.37
C PHE A 356 -3.33 23.05 0.03
N GLU A 357 -2.54 22.55 -0.90
CA GLU A 357 -2.43 23.11 -2.24
C GLU A 357 -3.73 22.94 -3.02
N ALA A 358 -4.27 21.72 -3.07
CA ALA A 358 -5.57 21.45 -3.70
C ALA A 358 -6.72 22.18 -2.98
N LEU A 359 -6.69 22.23 -1.64
CA LEU A 359 -7.68 22.94 -0.83
C LEU A 359 -7.73 24.44 -1.12
N SER A 360 -6.60 25.06 -1.49
CA SER A 360 -6.55 26.50 -1.76
C SER A 360 -7.52 26.93 -2.87
N VAL A 361 -7.81 26.04 -3.83
CA VAL A 361 -8.76 26.29 -4.92
C VAL A 361 -10.20 26.39 -4.40
N TYR A 362 -10.51 25.71 -3.29
CA TYR A 362 -11.83 25.61 -2.65
C TYR A 362 -12.03 26.58 -1.47
N MET A 363 -11.08 27.48 -1.20
CA MET A 363 -11.10 28.37 -0.03
C MET A 363 -10.93 29.84 -0.42
N ARG A 364 -11.62 30.30 -1.48
CA ARG A 364 -11.43 31.65 -2.02
C ARG A 364 -12.12 32.75 -1.21
N LYS A 365 -13.23 32.42 -0.56
CA LYS A 365 -14.02 33.31 0.29
C LYS A 365 -14.54 32.55 1.50
N LYS A 366 -15.00 33.29 2.51
CA LYS A 366 -15.47 32.74 3.78
C LYS A 366 -16.58 31.69 3.62
N ASP A 367 -17.51 31.91 2.69
CA ASP A 367 -18.58 30.94 2.39
C ASP A 367 -18.04 29.60 1.89
N ASP A 368 -16.97 29.61 1.10
CA ASP A 368 -16.35 28.36 0.62
C ASP A 368 -15.58 27.69 1.77
N ALA A 369 -14.91 28.49 2.61
CA ALA A 369 -14.25 28.02 3.82
C ALA A 369 -15.23 27.35 4.80
N CYS A 370 -16.47 27.82 4.91
CA CYS A 370 -17.50 27.16 5.71
C CYS A 370 -17.81 25.73 5.21
N LYS A 371 -17.87 25.52 3.89
CA LYS A 371 -18.08 24.19 3.32
C LYS A 371 -16.91 23.27 3.59
N VAL A 372 -15.69 23.78 3.48
CA VAL A 372 -14.46 23.02 3.79
C VAL A 372 -14.39 22.70 5.29
N MET A 373 -14.82 23.62 6.18
CA MET A 373 -14.88 23.39 7.62
C MET A 373 -15.78 22.20 7.97
N VAL A 374 -16.97 22.11 7.39
CA VAL A 374 -17.89 20.97 7.59
C VAL A 374 -17.23 19.66 7.21
N LEU A 375 -16.56 19.62 6.05
CA LEU A 375 -15.83 18.43 5.61
C LEU A 375 -14.67 18.08 6.56
N ALA A 376 -13.95 19.09 7.06
CA ALA A 376 -12.83 18.88 7.98
C ALA A 376 -13.29 18.33 9.33
N ILE A 377 -14.40 18.82 9.87
CA ILE A 377 -15.01 18.26 11.09
C ILE A 377 -15.43 16.81 10.84
N ARG A 378 -16.19 16.56 9.76
CA ARG A 378 -16.71 15.22 9.42
C ARG A 378 -15.60 14.17 9.30
N HIS A 379 -14.45 14.56 8.76
CA HIS A 379 -13.31 13.67 8.54
C HIS A 379 -12.21 13.79 9.60
N ALA A 380 -12.49 14.44 10.74
CA ALA A 380 -11.57 14.60 11.87
C ALA A 380 -10.19 15.18 11.45
N LYS A 381 -10.20 16.22 10.61
CA LYS A 381 -9.00 16.85 10.04
C LYS A 381 -8.60 18.12 10.78
N LYS A 382 -8.00 17.95 11.96
CA LYS A 382 -7.54 19.05 12.84
C LYS A 382 -6.61 20.04 12.14
N ASP A 383 -5.67 19.54 11.36
CA ASP A 383 -4.73 20.36 10.59
C ASP A 383 -5.41 21.25 9.53
N VAL A 384 -6.47 20.76 8.90
CA VAL A 384 -7.31 21.55 7.99
C VAL A 384 -8.16 22.58 8.76
N VAL A 385 -8.70 22.20 9.93
CA VAL A 385 -9.42 23.13 10.83
C VAL A 385 -8.50 24.27 11.28
N ASP A 386 -7.26 23.96 11.68
CA ASP A 386 -6.26 24.95 12.08
C ASP A 386 -5.92 25.91 10.94
N LEU A 387 -5.73 25.38 9.73
CA LEU A 387 -5.54 26.21 8.54
C LEU A 387 -6.73 27.16 8.32
N LEU A 388 -7.96 26.67 8.44
CA LEU A 388 -9.16 27.47 8.26
C LEU A 388 -9.25 28.59 9.30
N PHE A 389 -9.04 28.29 10.58
CA PHE A 389 -9.04 29.30 11.65
C PHE A 389 -7.90 30.32 11.49
N SER A 390 -6.75 29.93 10.95
CA SER A 390 -5.65 30.86 10.67
C SER A 390 -5.96 31.85 9.54
N LYS A 391 -6.89 31.51 8.64
CA LYS A 391 -7.20 32.30 7.44
C LYS A 391 -8.52 33.05 7.52
N PHE A 392 -9.47 32.57 8.32
CA PHE A 392 -10.82 33.12 8.37
C PHE A 392 -11.30 33.24 9.81
N SER A 393 -11.97 34.35 10.10
CA SER A 393 -12.68 34.55 11.37
C SER A 393 -14.11 34.04 11.24
N PHE A 394 -14.43 32.94 11.93
CA PHE A 394 -15.78 32.36 12.00
C PHE A 394 -16.56 32.94 13.17
N THR A 395 -17.89 32.93 13.05
CA THR A 395 -18.85 33.39 14.06
C THR A 395 -19.95 32.34 14.23
N ARG A 396 -20.74 32.42 15.29
CA ARG A 396 -21.93 31.55 15.48
C ARG A 396 -22.90 31.57 14.29
N LYS A 397 -23.04 32.72 13.60
CA LYS A 397 -23.88 32.81 12.39
C LYS A 397 -23.36 31.93 11.26
N ASP A 398 -22.04 31.81 11.14
CA ASP A 398 -21.42 30.94 10.15
C ASP A 398 -21.65 29.47 10.48
N VAL A 399 -21.58 29.09 11.76
CA VAL A 399 -21.88 27.73 12.23
C VAL A 399 -23.35 27.37 11.99
N ILE A 400 -24.28 28.26 12.33
CA ILE A 400 -25.71 28.06 12.04
C ILE A 400 -25.94 27.86 10.53
N LYS A 401 -25.25 28.65 9.69
CA LYS A 401 -25.29 28.48 8.24
C LYS A 401 -24.72 27.12 7.80
N MET A 402 -23.58 26.71 8.35
CA MET A 402 -22.99 25.39 8.09
C MET A 402 -23.98 24.27 8.43
N SER A 403 -24.67 24.36 9.58
CA SER A 403 -25.66 23.37 9.98
C SER A 403 -26.85 23.30 9.00
N ASN A 404 -27.43 24.47 8.68
CA ASN A 404 -28.61 24.57 7.81
C ASN A 404 -28.31 24.09 6.38
N ASP A 405 -27.17 24.50 5.80
CA ASP A 405 -26.81 24.14 4.42
C ASP A 405 -26.55 22.63 4.25
N ASN A 406 -26.27 21.91 5.34
CA ASN A 406 -25.95 20.48 5.32
C ASN A 406 -27.03 19.59 5.96
N MET A 407 -28.11 20.19 6.49
CA MET A 407 -29.17 19.48 7.22
C MET A 407 -28.63 18.59 8.35
N ILE A 408 -27.59 19.07 9.05
CA ILE A 408 -26.95 18.37 10.17
C ILE A 408 -26.32 19.39 11.10
N ASP A 409 -26.59 19.30 12.41
CA ASP A 409 -26.01 20.21 13.38
C ASP A 409 -24.48 20.03 13.46
N ILE A 410 -23.72 21.13 13.47
CA ILE A 410 -22.27 21.09 13.67
C ILE A 410 -21.92 20.45 15.02
N GLU A 411 -22.69 20.75 16.06
CA GLU A 411 -22.55 20.14 17.38
C GLU A 411 -22.70 18.61 17.33
N TYR A 412 -23.63 18.11 16.51
CA TYR A 412 -23.73 16.67 16.28
C TYR A 412 -22.44 16.13 15.64
N LEU A 413 -21.93 16.77 14.58
CA LEU A 413 -20.70 16.35 13.90
C LEU A 413 -19.46 16.39 14.81
N LEU A 414 -19.38 17.39 15.70
CA LEU A 414 -18.27 17.53 16.66
C LEU A 414 -18.28 16.46 17.77
N SER A 415 -19.38 15.72 17.91
CA SER A 415 -19.57 14.71 18.96
C SER A 415 -19.90 13.31 18.42
N ASP A 416 -19.90 13.11 17.09
CA ASP A 416 -20.19 11.81 16.50
C ASP A 416 -19.09 10.77 16.82
N TYR A 417 -19.36 9.49 16.57
CA TYR A 417 -18.47 8.39 16.96
C TYR A 417 -17.04 8.52 16.43
N SER A 418 -16.85 9.16 15.27
CA SER A 418 -15.56 9.39 14.61
C SER A 418 -14.97 10.78 14.85
N ALA A 419 -15.62 11.61 15.67
CA ALA A 419 -15.19 12.99 15.89
C ALA A 419 -13.86 13.06 16.67
N ASP A 420 -13.18 14.19 16.50
CA ASP A 420 -11.92 14.53 17.19
C ASP A 420 -12.21 15.50 18.33
N GLY A 421 -11.79 15.14 19.55
CA GLY A 421 -12.07 15.92 20.76
C GLY A 421 -11.39 17.30 20.78
N GLU A 422 -10.23 17.44 20.13
CA GLU A 422 -9.52 18.71 20.05
C GLU A 422 -10.20 19.67 19.07
N ILE A 423 -10.79 19.15 17.98
CA ILE A 423 -11.63 19.98 17.09
C ILE A 423 -12.86 20.48 17.86
N MET A 424 -13.55 19.61 18.61
CA MET A 424 -14.68 20.01 19.46
C MET A 424 -14.29 21.10 20.46
N LYS A 425 -13.13 20.92 21.12
CA LYS A 425 -12.58 21.89 22.06
C LYS A 425 -12.32 23.25 21.41
N ASP A 426 -11.69 23.29 20.23
CA ASP A 426 -11.44 24.55 19.52
C ASP A 426 -12.73 25.35 19.29
N PHE A 427 -13.82 24.67 18.93
CA PHE A 427 -15.13 25.28 18.69
C PHE A 427 -15.77 25.81 19.98
N LEU A 428 -15.64 25.09 21.09
CA LEU A 428 -16.11 25.54 22.42
C LEU A 428 -15.30 26.74 22.92
N GLU A 429 -13.97 26.71 22.82
CA GLU A 429 -13.08 27.81 23.23
C GLU A 429 -13.34 29.11 22.48
N ARG A 430 -13.74 29.02 21.21
CA ARG A 430 -14.08 30.17 20.36
C ARG A 430 -15.55 30.59 20.49
N GLU A 431 -16.29 29.96 21.41
CA GLU A 431 -17.71 30.17 21.62
C GLU A 431 -18.54 30.05 20.31
N LEU A 432 -18.11 29.17 19.41
CA LEU A 432 -18.76 28.96 18.11
C LEU A 432 -19.96 28.02 18.22
N VAL A 433 -19.97 27.18 19.25
CA VAL A 433 -21.03 26.21 19.59
C VAL A 433 -21.34 26.27 21.08
N GLU A 434 -22.49 25.75 21.47
CA GLU A 434 -22.90 25.66 22.87
C GLU A 434 -22.87 24.20 23.37
N PRO A 435 -22.28 23.92 24.53
CA PRO A 435 -22.09 22.56 25.04
C PRO A 435 -23.42 21.83 25.33
N ASN A 436 -24.47 22.60 25.64
CA ASN A 436 -25.82 22.09 25.93
C ASN A 436 -26.80 22.31 24.77
N TYR A 437 -26.30 22.60 23.56
CA TYR A 437 -27.15 22.69 22.39
C TYR A 437 -27.85 21.34 22.16
N ALA A 438 -29.18 21.37 22.21
CA ALA A 438 -29.99 20.22 21.83
C ALA A 438 -30.04 20.14 20.30
N PHE A 439 -29.60 19.02 19.75
CA PHE A 439 -29.64 18.76 18.32
C PHE A 439 -31.05 18.92 17.79
N ARG A 440 -31.18 19.47 16.59
CA ARG A 440 -32.45 19.68 15.89
C ARG A 440 -32.68 18.60 14.85
N GLU A 441 -31.61 18.20 14.16
CA GLU A 441 -31.66 17.26 13.06
C GLU A 441 -31.43 15.82 13.56
N VAL A 442 -30.18 15.33 13.49
CA VAL A 442 -29.83 13.96 13.85
C VAL A 442 -29.80 13.79 15.37
N ASN A 443 -30.42 12.73 15.88
CA ASN A 443 -30.61 12.49 17.32
C ASN A 443 -31.25 13.68 18.03
N SER A 444 -32.27 14.27 17.41
CA SER A 444 -32.99 15.45 17.91
C SER A 444 -33.32 15.34 19.40
N GLY A 445 -33.01 16.40 20.15
CA GLY A 445 -33.17 16.48 21.61
C GLY A 445 -31.95 16.03 22.42
N ASN A 446 -31.03 15.25 21.84
CA ASN A 446 -29.76 14.92 22.48
C ASN A 446 -28.77 16.09 22.40
N THR A 447 -27.72 16.02 23.21
CA THR A 447 -26.58 16.96 23.25
C THR A 447 -25.28 16.26 22.88
N MET A 448 -24.20 17.04 22.73
CA MET A 448 -22.86 16.50 22.53
C MET A 448 -22.43 15.56 23.66
N LEU A 449 -22.85 15.83 24.90
CA LEU A 449 -22.53 14.98 26.05
C LEU A 449 -23.24 13.63 25.96
N ASP A 450 -24.48 13.58 25.50
CA ASP A 450 -25.22 12.33 25.31
C ASP A 450 -24.54 11.44 24.26
N ASN A 451 -24.07 12.02 23.15
CA ASN A 451 -23.28 11.29 22.16
C ASN A 451 -21.94 10.80 22.75
N ALA A 452 -21.20 11.64 23.47
CA ALA A 452 -19.92 11.27 24.07
C ALA A 452 -20.07 10.13 25.09
N LEU A 453 -21.15 10.12 25.88
CA LEU A 453 -21.50 9.04 26.80
C LEU A 453 -21.86 7.76 26.04
N LYS A 454 -22.72 7.85 25.02
CA LYS A 454 -23.14 6.73 24.18
C LYS A 454 -21.96 5.99 23.55
N TYR A 455 -20.91 6.72 23.16
CA TYR A 455 -19.72 6.17 22.51
C TYR A 455 -18.52 5.95 23.44
N ASP A 456 -18.70 6.09 24.77
CA ASP A 456 -17.65 5.98 25.80
C ASP A 456 -16.40 6.83 25.52
N LYS A 457 -16.59 8.06 25.02
CA LYS A 457 -15.52 9.00 24.66
C LYS A 457 -15.07 9.81 25.89
N LYS A 458 -14.30 9.18 26.77
CA LYS A 458 -13.86 9.75 28.07
C LYS A 458 -13.24 11.14 27.97
N GLU A 459 -12.39 11.37 26.96
CA GLU A 459 -11.77 12.67 26.71
C GLU A 459 -12.79 13.74 26.36
N MET A 460 -13.71 13.45 25.43
CA MET A 460 -14.78 14.39 25.06
C MET A 460 -15.73 14.66 26.23
N ILE A 461 -16.04 13.64 27.04
CA ILE A 461 -16.84 13.82 28.26
C ILE A 461 -16.15 14.82 29.19
N ALA A 462 -14.84 14.68 29.42
CA ALA A 462 -14.09 15.58 30.28
C ALA A 462 -14.10 17.02 29.74
N ILE A 463 -13.84 17.20 28.44
CA ILE A 463 -13.89 18.51 27.77
C ILE A 463 -15.30 19.11 27.93
N LEU A 464 -16.36 18.39 27.56
CA LEU A 464 -17.73 18.93 27.61
C LEU A 464 -18.12 19.37 29.04
N LEU A 465 -17.75 18.60 30.06
CA LEU A 465 -17.99 18.97 31.47
C LEU A 465 -17.20 20.22 31.89
N GLU A 466 -15.94 20.36 31.43
CA GLU A 466 -15.12 21.56 31.66
C GLU A 466 -15.79 22.82 31.10
N TYR A 467 -16.43 22.72 29.93
CA TYR A 467 -17.15 23.83 29.30
C TYR A 467 -18.62 23.95 29.76
N GLY A 468 -19.03 23.21 30.80
CA GLY A 468 -20.35 23.38 31.43
C GLY A 468 -21.50 22.59 30.81
N ALA A 469 -21.21 21.46 30.14
CA ALA A 469 -22.24 20.52 29.74
C ALA A 469 -22.94 19.90 30.96
N VAL A 470 -24.27 19.84 30.92
CA VAL A 470 -25.12 19.31 31.99
C VAL A 470 -25.65 17.96 31.54
N ARG A 471 -25.53 16.93 32.40
CA ARG A 471 -26.18 15.64 32.13
C ARG A 471 -27.68 15.86 32.04
N SER A 472 -28.30 15.40 30.96
CA SER A 472 -29.75 15.45 30.83
C SER A 472 -30.39 14.73 32.04
N VAL A 473 -31.41 15.35 32.64
CA VAL A 473 -32.07 14.86 33.87
C VAL A 473 -32.78 13.51 33.65
N VAL A 474 -32.90 13.06 32.40
CA VAL A 474 -33.60 11.83 32.02
C VAL A 474 -32.83 10.57 32.46
N ASP A 475 -31.51 10.64 32.66
CA ASP A 475 -30.68 9.52 33.13
C ASP A 475 -30.54 9.43 34.66
N GLN A 476 -31.09 10.37 35.44
CA GLN A 476 -31.17 10.24 36.90
C GLN A 476 -32.38 9.41 37.37
N LEU A 477 -33.22 8.94 36.44
CA LEU A 477 -34.45 8.19 36.70
C LEU A 477 -34.48 6.80 36.04
N ARG A 478 -33.32 6.25 35.63
CA ARG A 478 -33.19 4.86 35.17
C ARG A 478 -32.17 4.08 35.98
#